data_AF-A0AAP4R0C9-F1
#
_entry.id   AF-A0AAP4R0C9-F1
#
_cell.length_a   1.000
_cell.length_b   1.000
_cell.length_c   1.000
_cell.angle_alpha   90.00
_cell.angle_beta   90.00
_cell.angle_gamma   90.00
#
_symmetry.space_group_name_H-M   'P 1'
#
loop_
_entity.id
_entity.type
_entity.pdbx_description
1 polymer ?
#
loop_
_entity_poly.entity_id
_entity_poly.type
_entity_poly.pdbx_seq_one_letter_code
_entity_poly.pdbx_strand_id
1 'polypeptide(L)'
;MSARTAREADFITHDGETLFYRHWPATGPRCRGAIVLLHRGHEHSARVAHLVDELDLPDFAFFAWDARGHGRSPGARGYSPSAAASVRDLQTFVEHIRDTHGIAIEDMAVVGQSVGAVLAATWAHDYAPPIRALVVASPAFHIKLYVPFARPGLRLMHKLRGLFYVNSYVKPKFLTHDPERIASYASDPLITRPIAVNMLLDLHDTAQRIVADAAAITVPTQLLISGADWVVHRGPQDRFFERLGAARKERIVLPGFYHDTLGERDRAQALAPLRAFVLREFDAPSPRVSLADADRRGAFHDEYAALGRPPANVFARAYWALTRAGLKAGGALSDGIALGLRLGFDSGSTLDYVYRNRAQGRLGIGALIDRTYLDSPGWVGIRQRKVHLQELIGAAIGRLRGHGAPVRIVDIAAGHGRYVLDAIASAAERDGAAPDDITLRDYSPPNVEAGRVLIAQRGLEPIARFERGDAFDEASLATLEPRPTLAIVSGLYELFGENALIERSLRGLAQAVPPGGYLVYTGQPWHPQLEFIARALNNHRGEATWVMRRRSQAEMDELVARAGFRKLDQRIDEMGIFTVSLAQRVDAS
;
A
#
# COMPACT_ATOMS: atom_id res chain seq x y z
N MET A 1 30.15 -28.33 2.57
CA MET A 1 30.22 -27.40 1.42
C MET A 1 30.88 -26.12 1.91
N SER A 2 31.69 -25.45 1.08
CA SER A 2 32.24 -24.12 1.44
C SER A 2 31.09 -23.13 1.58
N ALA A 3 31.10 -22.30 2.62
CA ALA A 3 30.08 -21.26 2.79
C ALA A 3 30.08 -20.30 1.60
N ARG A 4 28.90 -19.91 1.11
CA ARG A 4 28.80 -18.95 0.00
C ARG A 4 29.30 -17.58 0.46
N THR A 5 30.22 -17.00 -0.30
CA THR A 5 30.74 -15.65 -0.02
C THR A 5 29.76 -14.58 -0.50
N ALA A 6 29.42 -13.65 0.40
CA ALA A 6 28.57 -12.51 0.06
C ALA A 6 29.32 -11.51 -0.83
N ARG A 7 28.65 -11.01 -1.86
CA ARG A 7 28.97 -9.73 -2.52
C ARG A 7 28.21 -8.63 -1.78
N GLU A 8 28.92 -7.60 -1.37
CA GLU A 8 28.34 -6.45 -0.67
C GLU A 8 28.18 -5.28 -1.64
N ALA A 9 27.05 -4.60 -1.58
CA ALA A 9 26.72 -3.47 -2.43
C ALA A 9 25.66 -2.59 -1.76
N ASP A 10 25.33 -1.48 -2.41
CA ASP A 10 24.29 -0.56 -1.95
C ASP A 10 23.25 -0.35 -3.07
N PHE A 11 22.04 0.06 -2.69
CA PHE A 11 21.02 0.52 -3.62
C PHE A 11 20.37 1.80 -3.12
N ILE A 12 19.84 2.60 -4.04
CA ILE A 12 19.22 3.89 -3.73
C ILE A 12 17.71 3.69 -3.62
N THR A 13 17.13 4.13 -2.51
CA THR A 13 15.70 4.08 -2.25
C THR A 13 14.95 5.20 -2.97
N HIS A 14 13.62 5.07 -2.99
CA HIS A 14 12.70 6.06 -3.57
C HIS A 14 12.85 7.51 -3.06
N ASP A 15 13.40 7.71 -1.86
CA ASP A 15 13.65 9.00 -1.22
C ASP A 15 15.13 9.44 -1.28
N GLY A 16 15.98 8.70 -2.01
CA GLY A 16 17.39 9.02 -2.22
C GLY A 16 18.34 8.49 -1.15
N GLU A 17 17.86 7.72 -0.16
CA GLU A 17 18.71 7.08 0.84
C GLU A 17 19.49 5.92 0.21
N THR A 18 20.75 5.75 0.60
CA THR A 18 21.59 4.63 0.12
C THR A 18 21.61 3.54 1.16
N LEU A 19 20.96 2.41 0.88
CA LEU A 19 20.86 1.29 1.81
C LEU A 19 21.78 0.13 1.41
N PHE A 20 22.40 -0.47 2.41
CA PHE A 20 23.36 -1.56 2.26
C PHE A 20 22.66 -2.90 2.04
N TYR A 21 23.20 -3.75 1.16
CA TYR A 21 22.75 -5.13 1.00
C TYR A 21 23.86 -6.13 0.69
N ARG A 22 23.53 -7.40 0.93
CA ARG A 22 24.33 -8.57 0.62
C ARG A 22 23.64 -9.41 -0.44
N HIS A 23 24.42 -9.87 -1.39
CA HIS A 23 24.00 -10.75 -2.47
C HIS A 23 24.90 -11.99 -2.51
N TRP A 24 24.29 -13.17 -2.52
CA TRP A 24 24.97 -14.43 -2.76
C TRP A 24 24.49 -15.00 -4.10
N PRO A 25 25.35 -15.04 -5.14
CA PRO A 25 24.97 -15.60 -6.43
C PRO A 25 24.54 -17.07 -6.31
N ALA A 26 23.69 -17.50 -7.24
CA ALA A 26 23.40 -18.92 -7.45
C ALA A 26 24.71 -19.65 -7.82
N THR A 27 24.89 -20.85 -7.27
CA THR A 27 26.05 -21.73 -7.53
C THR A 27 25.70 -22.92 -8.42
N GLY A 28 24.41 -23.16 -8.64
CA GLY A 28 23.92 -24.18 -9.55
C GLY A 28 24.11 -23.83 -11.03
N PRO A 29 23.84 -24.79 -11.94
CA PRO A 29 24.08 -24.62 -13.38
C PRO A 29 23.22 -23.54 -14.03
N ARG A 30 22.07 -23.20 -13.42
CA ARG A 30 21.17 -22.14 -13.87
C ARG A 30 20.56 -21.44 -12.66
N CYS A 31 20.55 -20.10 -12.70
CA CYS A 31 19.76 -19.31 -11.76
C CYS A 31 18.27 -19.44 -12.09
N ARG A 32 17.49 -20.01 -11.16
CA ARG A 32 16.04 -20.19 -11.25
C ARG A 32 15.24 -19.00 -10.73
N GLY A 33 15.87 -18.14 -9.95
CA GLY A 33 15.20 -17.04 -9.25
C GLY A 33 15.99 -16.54 -8.05
N ALA A 34 15.34 -15.70 -7.24
CA ALA A 34 15.92 -15.13 -6.04
C ALA A 34 15.13 -15.49 -4.76
N ILE A 35 15.87 -15.62 -3.66
CA ILE A 35 15.33 -15.64 -2.30
C ILE A 35 15.70 -14.32 -1.61
N VAL A 36 14.70 -13.51 -1.28
CA VAL A 36 14.87 -12.23 -0.59
C VAL A 36 14.63 -12.46 0.90
N LEU A 37 15.67 -12.29 1.71
CA LEU A 37 15.65 -12.51 3.16
C LEU A 37 15.50 -11.17 3.90
N LEU A 38 14.53 -11.10 4.81
CA LEU A 38 14.29 -9.94 5.66
C LEU A 38 14.58 -10.29 7.12
N HIS A 39 15.51 -9.53 7.71
CA HIS A 39 15.91 -9.70 9.11
C HIS A 39 14.81 -9.25 10.09
N ARG A 40 14.97 -9.60 11.37
CA ARG A 40 14.06 -9.18 12.44
C ARG A 40 14.28 -7.73 12.85
N GLY A 41 13.44 -7.24 13.77
CA GLY A 41 13.75 -5.99 14.47
C GLY A 41 15.12 -6.06 15.15
N HIS A 42 15.80 -4.92 15.23
CA HIS A 42 17.15 -4.73 15.82
C HIS A 42 18.32 -5.36 15.05
N GLU A 43 18.07 -6.36 14.20
CA GLU A 43 19.10 -7.09 13.46
C GLU A 43 19.49 -6.40 12.15
N HIS A 44 20.25 -7.12 11.31
CA HIS A 44 20.73 -6.73 9.99
C HIS A 44 20.94 -7.99 9.13
N SER A 45 21.22 -7.83 7.83
CA SER A 45 21.30 -8.92 6.85
C SER A 45 22.29 -10.04 7.17
N ALA A 46 23.41 -9.76 7.86
CA ALA A 46 24.35 -10.82 8.23
C ALA A 46 23.76 -11.85 9.21
N ARG A 47 22.74 -11.47 9.99
CA ARG A 47 22.06 -12.36 10.96
C ARG A 47 21.17 -13.43 10.31
N VAL A 48 20.85 -13.24 9.02
CA VAL A 48 20.11 -14.20 8.19
C VAL A 48 21.00 -14.91 7.16
N ALA A 49 22.30 -14.60 7.11
CA ALA A 49 23.23 -15.16 6.12
C ALA A 49 23.40 -16.69 6.25
N HIS A 50 23.20 -17.26 7.45
CA HIS A 50 23.26 -18.71 7.65
C HIS A 50 22.21 -19.47 6.81
N LEU A 51 21.07 -18.82 6.49
CA LEU A 51 20.02 -19.42 5.66
C LEU A 51 20.46 -19.69 4.22
N VAL A 52 21.46 -18.95 3.73
CA VAL A 52 21.95 -19.09 2.36
C VAL A 52 22.45 -20.51 2.13
N ASP A 53 23.25 -21.04 3.06
CA ASP A 53 23.81 -22.38 2.91
C ASP A 53 22.90 -23.45 3.53
N GLU A 54 22.25 -23.17 4.67
CA GLU A 54 21.40 -24.15 5.37
C GLU A 54 20.11 -24.51 4.60
N LEU A 55 19.61 -23.62 3.73
CA LEU A 55 18.45 -23.94 2.89
C LEU A 55 18.80 -24.85 1.70
N ASP A 56 20.07 -25.03 1.36
CA ASP A 56 20.53 -25.89 0.27
C ASP A 56 19.72 -25.68 -1.04
N LEU A 57 19.75 -24.42 -1.50
CA LEU A 57 19.12 -23.93 -2.72
C LEU A 57 20.21 -23.38 -3.65
N PRO A 58 21.01 -24.24 -4.31
CA PRO A 58 22.15 -23.81 -5.13
C PRO A 58 21.72 -23.04 -6.39
N ASP A 59 20.54 -23.35 -6.92
CA ASP A 59 20.01 -22.73 -8.14
C ASP A 59 19.40 -21.34 -7.91
N PHE A 60 19.46 -20.81 -6.69
CA PHE A 60 18.86 -19.54 -6.32
C PHE A 60 19.91 -18.54 -5.84
N ALA A 61 19.79 -17.31 -6.30
CA ALA A 61 20.49 -16.18 -5.72
C ALA A 61 19.80 -15.77 -4.42
N PHE A 62 20.57 -15.30 -3.44
CA PHE A 62 20.03 -14.78 -2.18
C PHE A 62 20.35 -13.31 -2.03
N PHE A 63 19.39 -12.56 -1.50
CA PHE A 63 19.52 -11.13 -1.25
C PHE A 63 19.04 -10.82 0.16
N ALA A 64 19.80 -10.00 0.89
CA ALA A 64 19.40 -9.52 2.20
C ALA A 64 19.96 -8.11 2.40
N TRP A 65 19.09 -7.16 2.67
CA TRP A 65 19.49 -5.78 2.96
C TRP A 65 19.58 -5.50 4.47
N ASP A 66 20.25 -4.43 4.83
CA ASP A 66 20.10 -3.81 6.15
C ASP A 66 18.99 -2.76 6.04
N ALA A 67 17.89 -2.93 6.77
CA ALA A 67 16.82 -1.94 6.77
C ALA A 67 17.34 -0.58 7.25
N ARG A 68 16.70 0.53 6.85
CA ARG A 68 17.13 1.87 7.28
C ARG A 68 17.21 1.98 8.80
N GLY A 69 18.24 2.67 9.29
CA GLY A 69 18.52 2.77 10.72
C GLY A 69 18.97 1.46 11.38
N HIS A 70 19.33 0.42 10.62
CA HIS A 70 19.83 -0.86 11.12
C HIS A 70 21.14 -1.25 10.44
N GLY A 71 21.92 -2.11 11.10
CA GLY A 71 23.15 -2.66 10.52
C GLY A 71 24.10 -1.59 10.00
N ARG A 72 24.56 -1.77 8.78
CA ARG A 72 25.43 -0.86 8.03
C ARG A 72 24.68 0.22 7.26
N SER A 73 23.37 0.08 7.08
CA SER A 73 22.56 1.12 6.46
C SER A 73 22.57 2.39 7.31
N PRO A 74 22.53 3.58 6.69
CA PRO A 74 22.61 4.88 7.36
C PRO A 74 21.35 5.22 8.18
N GLY A 75 21.34 6.43 8.76
CA GLY A 75 20.22 6.98 9.53
C GLY A 75 20.29 6.73 11.04
N ALA A 76 19.40 7.40 11.79
CA ALA A 76 19.30 7.21 13.23
C ALA A 76 18.91 5.76 13.58
N ARG A 77 19.56 5.19 14.60
CA ARG A 77 19.38 3.77 14.96
C ARG A 77 17.94 3.49 15.39
N GLY A 78 17.28 2.55 14.72
CA GLY A 78 15.92 2.11 15.03
C GLY A 78 14.84 3.09 14.57
N TYR A 79 15.19 3.99 13.65
CA TYR A 79 14.30 4.98 13.06
C TYR A 79 14.06 4.73 11.58
N SER A 80 12.82 4.99 11.18
CA SER A 80 12.37 5.17 9.81
C SER A 80 11.25 6.23 9.85
N PRO A 81 11.02 7.00 8.78
CA PRO A 81 9.95 8.00 8.75
C PRO A 81 8.59 7.41 9.12
N SER A 82 8.28 6.22 8.59
CA SER A 82 7.07 5.46 8.90
C SER A 82 7.22 3.97 8.52
N ALA A 83 6.26 3.14 8.96
CA ALA A 83 6.19 1.75 8.50
C ALA A 83 6.02 1.68 6.97
N ALA A 84 5.23 2.59 6.39
CA ALA A 84 5.01 2.67 4.94
C ALA A 84 6.29 3.01 4.16
N ALA A 85 7.14 3.92 4.68
CA ALA A 85 8.45 4.18 4.08
C ALA A 85 9.32 2.91 4.04
N SER A 86 9.31 2.14 5.12
CA SER A 86 10.07 0.87 5.20
C SER A 86 9.52 -0.21 4.25
N VAL A 87 8.21 -0.22 4.00
CA VAL A 87 7.57 -1.08 2.99
C VAL A 87 7.91 -0.63 1.58
N ARG A 88 7.95 0.68 1.31
CA ARG A 88 8.33 1.23 0.01
C ARG A 88 9.81 1.01 -0.30
N ASP A 89 10.66 0.99 0.72
CA ASP A 89 12.05 0.56 0.56
C ASP A 89 12.10 -0.90 0.06
N LEU A 90 11.24 -1.81 0.57
CA LEU A 90 11.20 -3.21 0.11
C LEU A 90 10.75 -3.29 -1.36
N GLN A 91 9.73 -2.50 -1.75
CA GLN A 91 9.36 -2.36 -3.16
C GLN A 91 10.56 -1.91 -4.00
N THR A 92 11.28 -0.88 -3.55
CA THR A 92 12.45 -0.35 -4.26
C THR A 92 13.57 -1.39 -4.36
N PHE A 93 13.76 -2.21 -3.32
CA PHE A 93 14.78 -3.26 -3.32
C PHE A 93 14.44 -4.39 -4.30
N VAL A 94 13.17 -4.79 -4.37
CA VAL A 94 12.70 -5.80 -5.34
C VAL A 94 12.83 -5.29 -6.78
N GLU A 95 12.50 -4.01 -7.02
CA GLU A 95 12.74 -3.35 -8.31
C GLU A 95 14.24 -3.27 -8.64
N HIS A 96 15.09 -2.94 -7.66
CA HIS A 96 16.53 -2.94 -7.83
C HIS A 96 17.07 -4.32 -8.22
N ILE A 97 16.57 -5.41 -7.61
CA ILE A 97 16.95 -6.78 -7.98
C ILE A 97 16.54 -7.06 -9.44
N ARG A 98 15.33 -6.68 -9.85
CA ARG A 98 14.87 -6.82 -11.24
C ARG A 98 15.78 -6.08 -12.21
N ASP A 99 16.04 -4.81 -11.94
CA ASP A 99 16.70 -3.92 -12.89
C ASP A 99 18.22 -4.13 -12.94
N THR A 100 18.84 -4.50 -11.80
CA THR A 100 20.31 -4.63 -11.68
C THR A 100 20.79 -6.07 -11.86
N HIS A 101 20.01 -7.05 -11.40
CA HIS A 101 20.39 -8.47 -11.44
C HIS A 101 19.60 -9.27 -12.48
N GLY A 102 18.63 -8.66 -13.17
CA GLY A 102 17.88 -9.29 -14.26
C GLY A 102 16.93 -10.41 -13.82
N ILE A 103 16.55 -10.44 -12.54
CA ILE A 103 15.66 -11.46 -11.96
C ILE A 103 14.24 -10.90 -11.92
N ALA A 104 13.30 -11.53 -12.63
CA ALA A 104 11.91 -11.08 -12.65
C ALA A 104 11.25 -11.19 -11.27
N ILE A 105 10.29 -10.31 -10.96
CA ILE A 105 9.64 -10.27 -9.62
C ILE A 105 8.87 -11.57 -9.36
N GLU A 106 8.27 -12.14 -10.40
CA GLU A 106 7.58 -13.44 -10.38
C GLU A 106 8.48 -14.66 -10.13
N ASP A 107 9.79 -14.46 -10.22
CA ASP A 107 10.82 -15.45 -9.92
C ASP A 107 11.52 -15.16 -8.58
N MET A 108 10.88 -14.37 -7.70
CA MET A 108 11.36 -14.11 -6.35
C MET A 108 10.48 -14.78 -5.30
N ALA A 109 11.08 -15.37 -4.27
CA ALA A 109 10.42 -15.70 -3.02
C ALA A 109 10.94 -14.80 -1.90
N VAL A 110 10.04 -14.36 -1.01
CA VAL A 110 10.38 -13.52 0.14
C VAL A 110 10.27 -14.32 1.42
N VAL A 111 11.32 -14.31 2.23
CA VAL A 111 11.37 -14.93 3.56
C VAL A 111 11.61 -13.83 4.59
N GLY A 112 10.62 -13.58 5.45
CA GLY A 112 10.75 -12.61 6.53
C GLY A 112 10.54 -13.24 7.90
N GLN A 113 11.19 -12.67 8.92
CA GLN A 113 10.96 -13.05 10.31
C GLN A 113 10.58 -11.83 11.16
N SER A 114 9.66 -11.99 12.11
CA SER A 114 9.27 -10.94 13.07
C SER A 114 8.84 -9.63 12.37
N VAL A 115 9.53 -8.51 12.59
CA VAL A 115 9.26 -7.22 11.90
C VAL A 115 9.43 -7.34 10.38
N GLY A 116 10.47 -8.04 9.89
CA GLY A 116 10.64 -8.28 8.45
C GLY A 116 9.47 -9.04 7.83
N ALA A 117 8.84 -9.95 8.58
CA ALA A 117 7.63 -10.64 8.15
C ALA A 117 6.40 -9.71 8.10
N VAL A 118 6.29 -8.75 9.02
CA VAL A 118 5.23 -7.72 8.97
C VAL A 118 5.41 -6.84 7.75
N LEU A 119 6.64 -6.40 7.45
CA LEU A 119 6.93 -5.61 6.26
C LEU A 119 6.60 -6.37 4.97
N ALA A 120 7.00 -7.65 4.87
CA ALA A 120 6.69 -8.48 3.71
C ALA A 120 5.18 -8.71 3.53
N ALA A 121 4.45 -9.00 4.61
CA ALA A 121 2.99 -9.17 4.55
C ALA A 121 2.28 -7.86 4.19
N THR A 122 2.76 -6.72 4.70
CA THR A 122 2.24 -5.39 4.36
C THR A 122 2.50 -5.07 2.89
N TRP A 123 3.71 -5.34 2.41
CA TRP A 123 4.07 -5.17 1.00
C TRP A 123 3.21 -6.04 0.07
N ALA A 124 3.03 -7.32 0.44
CA ALA A 124 2.18 -8.25 -0.31
C ALA A 124 0.71 -7.78 -0.38
N HIS A 125 0.21 -7.16 0.68
CA HIS A 125 -1.12 -6.57 0.74
C HIS A 125 -1.23 -5.28 -0.08
N ASP A 126 -0.30 -4.34 0.14
CA ASP A 126 -0.40 -2.97 -0.37
C ASP A 126 -0.01 -2.85 -1.84
N TYR A 127 1.01 -3.58 -2.28
CA TYR A 127 1.55 -3.52 -3.65
C TYR A 127 1.09 -4.66 -4.54
N ALA A 128 0.53 -5.74 -3.96
CA ALA A 128 0.12 -6.96 -4.65
C ALA A 128 1.17 -7.49 -5.66
N PRO A 129 2.45 -7.59 -5.27
CA PRO A 129 3.52 -8.00 -6.17
C PRO A 129 3.31 -9.46 -6.62
N PRO A 130 3.65 -9.80 -7.87
CA PRO A 130 3.41 -11.14 -8.41
C PRO A 130 4.47 -12.16 -7.98
N ILE A 131 5.02 -12.04 -6.76
CA ILE A 131 6.09 -12.91 -6.24
C ILE A 131 5.69 -14.38 -6.24
N ARG A 132 6.69 -15.25 -6.30
CA ARG A 132 6.49 -16.69 -6.34
C ARG A 132 5.93 -17.25 -5.04
N ALA A 133 6.45 -16.78 -3.91
CA ALA A 133 6.14 -17.31 -2.60
C ALA A 133 6.46 -16.28 -1.50
N LEU A 134 5.63 -16.29 -0.45
CA LEU A 134 5.85 -15.54 0.77
C LEU A 134 6.01 -16.53 1.94
N VAL A 135 7.14 -16.47 2.65
CA VAL A 135 7.33 -17.21 3.90
C VAL A 135 7.49 -16.21 5.03
N VAL A 136 6.62 -16.32 6.04
CA VAL A 136 6.62 -15.46 7.23
C VAL A 136 6.84 -16.29 8.48
N ALA A 137 7.91 -16.00 9.22
CA ALA A 137 8.26 -16.67 10.46
C ALA A 137 8.00 -15.77 11.67
N SER A 138 7.18 -16.25 12.60
CA SER A 138 6.74 -15.57 13.83
C SER A 138 6.49 -14.07 13.64
N PRO A 139 5.63 -13.66 12.68
CA PRO A 139 5.41 -12.26 12.35
C PRO A 139 5.00 -11.45 13.57
N ALA A 140 5.59 -10.27 13.71
CA ALA A 140 5.39 -9.36 14.85
C ALA A 140 4.05 -8.63 14.84
N PHE A 141 2.96 -9.33 14.53
CA PHE A 141 1.64 -8.73 14.40
C PHE A 141 1.10 -8.16 15.71
N HIS A 142 1.52 -8.71 16.85
CA HIS A 142 1.22 -8.15 18.15
C HIS A 142 2.34 -8.46 19.14
N ILE A 143 3.17 -7.45 19.39
CA ILE A 143 4.25 -7.51 20.38
C ILE A 143 3.67 -7.47 21.80
N LYS A 144 4.21 -8.31 22.68
CA LYS A 144 3.87 -8.37 24.11
C LYS A 144 4.39 -7.14 24.84
N LEU A 145 3.51 -6.17 25.11
CA LEU A 145 3.84 -5.05 26.00
C LEU A 145 3.32 -5.38 27.39
N TYR A 146 4.25 -5.51 28.35
CA TYR A 146 3.93 -5.89 29.73
C TYR A 146 3.40 -4.74 30.58
N VAL A 147 3.55 -3.49 30.12
CA VAL A 147 3.07 -2.30 30.83
C VAL A 147 1.64 -1.97 30.38
N PRO A 148 0.64 -1.97 31.29
CA PRO A 148 -0.73 -1.56 30.96
C PRO A 148 -0.77 -0.14 30.38
N PHE A 149 -1.66 0.08 29.40
CA PHE A 149 -1.83 1.38 28.73
C PHE A 149 -0.57 1.95 28.06
N ALA A 150 0.48 1.15 27.84
CA ALA A 150 1.71 1.61 27.21
C ALA A 150 1.46 2.28 25.85
N ARG A 151 0.65 1.68 24.96
CA ARG A 151 0.39 2.25 23.62
C ARG A 151 -0.33 3.60 23.67
N PRO A 152 -1.49 3.75 24.36
CA PRO A 152 -2.11 5.06 24.54
C PRO A 152 -1.16 6.11 25.13
N GLY A 153 -0.38 5.74 26.17
CA GLY A 153 0.59 6.63 26.78
C GLY A 153 1.68 7.08 25.80
N LEU A 154 2.25 6.15 25.03
CA LEU A 154 3.25 6.44 23.99
C LEU A 154 2.69 7.37 22.90
N ARG A 155 1.44 7.15 22.45
CA ARG A 155 0.78 8.05 21.48
C ARG A 155 0.63 9.47 22.03
N LEU A 156 0.18 9.60 23.27
CA LEU A 156 0.02 10.91 23.90
C LEU A 156 1.36 11.62 24.05
N MET A 157 2.39 10.92 24.53
CA MET A 157 3.74 11.47 24.65
C MET A 157 4.33 11.85 23.29
N HIS A 158 4.11 11.04 22.25
CA HIS A 158 4.54 11.37 20.89
C HIS A 158 3.87 12.65 20.38
N LYS A 159 2.55 12.78 20.61
CA LYS A 159 1.81 13.99 20.23
C LYS A 159 2.28 15.25 20.97
N LEU A 160 2.68 15.13 22.24
CA LEU A 160 3.08 16.26 23.07
C LEU A 160 4.56 16.64 22.94
N ARG A 161 5.46 15.65 22.82
CA ARG A 161 6.92 15.83 22.86
C ARG A 161 7.59 15.64 21.50
N GLY A 162 6.87 15.18 20.49
CA GLY A 162 7.45 14.76 19.22
C GLY A 162 8.23 13.45 19.34
N LEU A 163 9.18 13.24 18.43
CA LEU A 163 9.93 12.00 18.29
C LEU A 163 10.81 11.70 19.52
N PHE A 164 10.75 10.46 20.01
CA PHE A 164 11.67 9.94 21.02
C PHE A 164 11.89 8.44 20.85
N TYR A 165 12.84 7.90 21.60
CA TYR A 165 13.25 6.50 21.52
C TYR A 165 12.93 5.75 22.80
N VAL A 166 12.51 4.50 22.65
CA VAL A 166 12.39 3.52 23.72
C VAL A 166 13.38 2.39 23.48
N ASN A 167 13.95 1.81 24.54
CA ASN A 167 14.80 0.66 24.39
C ASN A 167 13.99 -0.63 24.42
N SER A 168 14.34 -1.56 23.54
CA SER A 168 13.74 -2.89 23.52
C SER A 168 14.00 -3.66 24.81
N TYR A 169 12.97 -4.33 25.31
CA TYR A 169 13.09 -5.28 26.42
C TYR A 169 13.62 -6.65 25.97
N VAL A 170 13.69 -6.89 24.66
CA VAL A 170 14.06 -8.17 24.07
C VAL A 170 15.53 -8.46 24.32
N LYS A 171 15.79 -9.60 24.97
CA LYS A 171 17.14 -10.11 25.28
C LYS A 171 17.41 -11.36 24.44
N PRO A 172 18.68 -11.65 24.08
CA PRO A 172 19.02 -12.78 23.21
C PRO A 172 18.51 -14.14 23.74
N LYS A 173 18.51 -14.32 25.07
CA LYS A 173 17.96 -15.54 25.71
C LYS A 173 16.46 -15.79 25.47
N PHE A 174 15.71 -14.80 25.01
CA PHE A 174 14.30 -14.94 24.63
C PHE A 174 14.13 -15.20 23.13
N LEU A 175 15.22 -15.16 22.37
CA LEU A 175 15.21 -15.32 20.92
C LEU A 175 15.44 -16.78 20.53
N THR A 176 16.37 -17.48 21.15
CA THR A 176 16.73 -18.85 20.79
C THR A 176 17.26 -19.61 21.99
N HIS A 177 17.25 -20.94 21.91
CA HIS A 177 17.96 -21.88 22.78
C HIS A 177 19.42 -22.11 22.37
N ASP A 178 19.85 -21.61 21.21
CA ASP A 178 21.21 -21.77 20.69
C ASP A 178 22.19 -20.83 21.45
N PRO A 179 23.12 -21.39 22.25
CA PRO A 179 24.02 -20.59 23.07
C PRO A 179 25.00 -19.75 22.23
N GLU A 180 25.42 -20.22 21.06
CA GLU A 180 26.34 -19.48 20.18
C GLU A 180 25.62 -18.28 19.54
N ARG A 181 24.36 -18.47 19.14
CA ARG A 181 23.55 -17.37 18.62
C ARG A 181 23.16 -16.36 19.70
N ILE A 182 22.92 -16.82 20.94
CA ILE A 182 22.74 -15.92 22.09
C ILE A 182 24.00 -15.07 22.30
N ALA A 183 25.17 -15.71 22.35
CA ALA A 183 26.44 -15.04 22.62
C ALA A 183 26.79 -14.03 21.51
N SER A 184 26.71 -14.46 20.24
CA SER A 184 26.97 -13.59 19.09
C SER A 184 26.01 -12.40 19.04
N TYR A 185 24.71 -12.59 19.28
CA TYR A 185 23.77 -11.46 19.35
C TYR A 185 24.11 -10.48 20.49
N ALA A 186 24.58 -10.99 21.63
CA ALA A 186 24.90 -10.14 22.78
C ALA A 186 26.13 -9.25 22.53
N SER A 187 27.11 -9.73 21.77
CA SER A 187 28.36 -9.03 21.46
C SER A 187 28.35 -8.24 20.15
N ASP A 188 27.33 -8.43 19.30
CA ASP A 188 27.25 -7.81 17.98
C ASP A 188 27.00 -6.28 18.10
N PRO A 189 27.95 -5.43 17.65
CA PRO A 189 27.83 -3.98 17.76
C PRO A 189 26.81 -3.37 16.79
N LEU A 190 26.37 -4.12 15.78
CA LEU A 190 25.39 -3.65 14.79
C LEU A 190 23.94 -3.86 15.25
N ILE A 191 23.73 -4.54 16.39
CA ILE A 191 22.40 -4.72 16.99
C ILE A 191 21.85 -3.38 17.47
N THR A 192 20.73 -3.00 16.88
CA THR A 192 20.08 -1.71 17.06
C THR A 192 18.97 -1.80 18.12
N ARG A 193 19.32 -1.59 19.40
CA ARG A 193 18.36 -1.69 20.52
C ARG A 193 17.33 -0.55 20.64
N PRO A 194 17.68 0.72 20.35
CA PRO A 194 16.70 1.81 20.36
C PRO A 194 15.59 1.58 19.33
N ILE A 195 14.38 2.00 19.66
CA ILE A 195 13.21 1.97 18.77
C ILE A 195 12.59 3.36 18.80
N ALA A 196 12.47 3.99 17.64
CA ALA A 196 11.74 5.24 17.53
C ALA A 196 10.24 5.01 17.84
N VAL A 197 9.62 5.91 18.62
CA VAL A 197 8.23 5.73 19.06
C VAL A 197 7.23 5.70 17.90
N ASN A 198 7.48 6.47 16.84
CA ASN A 198 6.65 6.44 15.63
C ASN A 198 6.66 5.05 15.02
N MET A 199 7.84 4.43 14.83
CA MET A 199 7.94 3.08 14.29
C MET A 199 7.26 2.03 15.14
N LEU A 200 7.33 2.12 16.47
CA LEU A 200 6.63 1.20 17.36
C LEU A 200 5.11 1.27 17.18
N LEU A 201 4.57 2.50 17.07
CA LEU A 201 3.14 2.74 16.91
C LEU A 201 2.67 2.36 15.49
N ASP A 202 3.40 2.78 14.46
CA ASP A 202 3.05 2.56 13.06
C ASP A 202 3.10 1.08 12.71
N LEU A 203 4.13 0.35 13.16
CA LEU A 203 4.20 -1.10 12.94
C LEU A 203 3.05 -1.83 13.63
N HIS A 204 2.63 -1.38 14.81
CA HIS A 204 1.50 -1.97 15.50
C HIS A 204 0.18 -1.74 14.75
N ASP A 205 -0.07 -0.50 14.31
CA ASP A 205 -1.29 -0.14 13.59
C ASP A 205 -1.35 -0.85 12.23
N THR A 206 -0.22 -0.87 11.52
CA THR A 206 -0.05 -1.59 10.26
C THR A 206 -0.30 -3.08 10.45
N ALA A 207 0.31 -3.70 11.47
CA ALA A 207 0.08 -5.10 11.78
C ALA A 207 -1.40 -5.42 12.05
N GLN A 208 -2.10 -4.58 12.82
CA GLN A 208 -3.53 -4.77 13.07
C GLN A 208 -4.34 -4.70 11.77
N ARG A 209 -4.04 -3.73 10.91
CA ARG A 209 -4.64 -3.59 9.57
C ARG A 209 -4.43 -4.85 8.74
N ILE A 210 -3.19 -5.30 8.60
CA ILE A 210 -2.84 -6.45 7.75
C ILE A 210 -3.43 -7.76 8.28
N VAL A 211 -3.48 -7.98 9.59
CA VAL A 211 -4.19 -9.15 10.16
C VAL A 211 -5.69 -9.07 9.88
N ALA A 212 -6.28 -7.88 10.02
CA ALA A 212 -7.70 -7.70 9.78
C ALA A 212 -8.07 -7.95 8.31
N ASP A 213 -7.21 -7.53 7.39
CA ASP A 213 -7.47 -7.51 5.95
C ASP A 213 -6.66 -8.53 5.14
N ALA A 214 -6.16 -9.59 5.79
CA ALA A 214 -5.30 -10.60 5.17
C ALA A 214 -5.91 -11.31 3.95
N ALA A 215 -7.23 -11.22 3.75
CA ALA A 215 -7.91 -11.71 2.56
C ALA A 215 -7.43 -11.04 1.26
N ALA A 216 -6.84 -9.84 1.33
CA ALA A 216 -6.20 -9.17 0.18
C ALA A 216 -4.93 -9.89 -0.31
N ILE A 217 -4.29 -10.69 0.55
CA ILE A 217 -3.02 -11.35 0.24
C ILE A 217 -3.33 -12.69 -0.43
N THR A 218 -3.10 -12.74 -1.74
CA THR A 218 -3.37 -13.91 -2.59
C THR A 218 -2.12 -14.71 -2.98
N VAL A 219 -0.93 -14.18 -2.68
CA VAL A 219 0.35 -14.86 -2.95
C VAL A 219 0.47 -16.15 -2.13
N PRO A 220 1.04 -17.23 -2.69
CA PRO A 220 1.27 -18.47 -1.93
C PRO A 220 2.05 -18.20 -0.66
N THR A 221 1.49 -18.57 0.50
CA THR A 221 2.05 -18.14 1.80
C THR A 221 2.28 -19.30 2.76
N GLN A 222 3.49 -19.42 3.31
CA GLN A 222 3.78 -20.30 4.45
C GLN A 222 4.00 -19.47 5.72
N LEU A 223 3.29 -19.83 6.79
CA LEU A 223 3.41 -19.25 8.11
C LEU A 223 4.08 -20.24 9.07
N LEU A 224 5.24 -19.87 9.59
CA LEU A 224 5.96 -20.61 10.62
C LEU A 224 5.73 -19.92 11.97
N ILE A 225 5.24 -20.65 12.98
CA ILE A 225 4.88 -20.10 14.29
C ILE A 225 5.74 -20.75 15.35
N SER A 226 6.50 -19.95 16.10
CA SER A 226 7.19 -20.40 17.31
C SER A 226 6.21 -20.70 18.45
N GLY A 227 6.21 -21.94 18.93
CA GLY A 227 5.25 -22.42 19.92
C GLY A 227 5.44 -21.88 21.33
N ALA A 228 6.66 -21.45 21.69
CA ALA A 228 7.01 -20.89 23.00
C ALA A 228 7.56 -19.46 22.88
N ASP A 229 6.98 -18.66 21.99
CA ASP A 229 7.44 -17.30 21.68
C ASP A 229 7.24 -16.32 22.86
N TRP A 230 8.32 -15.68 23.33
CA TRP A 230 8.33 -14.70 24.42
C TRP A 230 8.05 -13.26 23.97
N VAL A 231 8.09 -12.97 22.68
CA VAL A 231 8.05 -11.61 22.12
C VAL A 231 6.67 -11.27 21.55
N VAL A 232 6.03 -12.21 20.85
CA VAL A 232 4.78 -11.93 20.13
C VAL A 232 3.64 -12.86 20.56
N HIS A 233 2.41 -12.42 20.33
CA HIS A 233 1.22 -13.25 20.56
C HIS A 233 0.93 -14.14 19.35
N ARG A 234 0.53 -15.40 19.61
CA ARG A 234 0.13 -16.37 18.59
C ARG A 234 -1.21 -16.04 17.93
N GLY A 235 -2.21 -15.60 18.70
CA GLY A 235 -3.59 -15.41 18.21
C GLY A 235 -3.71 -14.56 16.94
N PRO A 236 -3.02 -13.40 16.82
CA PRO A 236 -2.99 -12.63 15.57
C PRO A 236 -2.38 -13.37 14.37
N GLN A 237 -1.39 -14.23 14.58
CA GLN A 237 -0.78 -15.04 13.52
C GLN A 237 -1.77 -16.11 13.02
N ASP A 238 -2.50 -16.75 13.93
CA ASP A 238 -3.56 -17.71 13.57
C ASP A 238 -4.67 -17.01 12.76
N ARG A 239 -5.15 -15.85 13.23
CA ARG A 239 -6.17 -15.07 12.51
C ARG A 239 -5.71 -14.61 11.13
N PHE A 240 -4.45 -14.19 11.01
CA PHE A 240 -3.85 -13.83 9.72
C PHE A 240 -3.95 -15.02 8.75
N PHE A 241 -3.49 -16.20 9.17
CA PHE A 241 -3.53 -17.41 8.35
C PHE A 241 -4.95 -17.81 7.94
N GLU A 242 -5.89 -17.79 8.89
CA GLU A 242 -7.29 -18.13 8.64
C GLU A 242 -7.91 -17.22 7.56
N ARG A 243 -7.57 -15.92 7.59
CA ARG A 243 -8.10 -14.91 6.67
C ARG A 243 -7.40 -14.82 5.33
N LEU A 244 -6.18 -15.36 5.18
CA LEU A 244 -5.42 -15.30 3.91
C LEU A 244 -6.26 -15.71 2.70
N GLY A 245 -6.24 -14.89 1.66
CA GLY A 245 -6.89 -15.13 0.36
C GLY A 245 -6.09 -16.01 -0.60
N ALA A 246 -4.90 -16.47 -0.18
CA ALA A 246 -4.03 -17.32 -0.98
C ALA A 246 -4.65 -18.69 -1.28
N ALA A 247 -4.59 -19.12 -2.54
CA ALA A 247 -5.03 -20.45 -2.97
C ALA A 247 -4.22 -21.56 -2.29
N ARG A 248 -2.91 -21.34 -2.13
CA ARG A 248 -2.04 -22.22 -1.36
C ARG A 248 -1.53 -21.49 -0.13
N LYS A 249 -1.83 -22.06 1.04
CA LYS A 249 -1.29 -21.59 2.31
C LYS A 249 -0.95 -22.75 3.24
N GLU A 250 0.16 -22.63 3.96
CA GLU A 250 0.61 -23.60 4.95
C GLU A 250 0.85 -22.92 6.31
N ARG A 251 0.46 -23.58 7.41
CA ARG A 251 0.74 -23.13 8.77
C ARG A 251 1.44 -24.24 9.53
N ILE A 252 2.60 -23.93 10.08
CA ILE A 252 3.41 -24.87 10.86
C ILE A 252 3.69 -24.26 12.22
N VAL A 253 3.22 -24.92 13.27
CA VAL A 253 3.53 -24.55 14.65
C VAL A 253 4.71 -25.41 15.10
N LEU A 254 5.77 -24.78 15.57
CA LEU A 254 7.02 -25.40 15.98
C LEU A 254 7.06 -25.45 17.51
N PRO A 255 6.74 -26.60 18.14
CA PRO A 255 6.66 -26.70 19.60
C PRO A 255 8.00 -26.37 20.25
N GLY A 256 7.95 -25.61 21.35
CA GLY A 256 9.15 -25.25 22.11
C GLY A 256 10.03 -24.18 21.48
N PHE A 257 9.88 -23.83 20.20
CA PHE A 257 10.69 -22.79 19.56
C PHE A 257 10.47 -21.41 20.20
N TYR A 258 11.56 -20.65 20.34
CA TYR A 258 11.55 -19.23 20.71
C TYR A 258 11.48 -18.33 19.47
N HIS A 259 11.55 -17.01 19.66
CA HIS A 259 11.21 -16.02 18.64
C HIS A 259 12.10 -16.02 17.37
N ASP A 260 13.36 -16.48 17.47
CA ASP A 260 14.26 -16.71 16.32
C ASP A 260 13.92 -18.03 15.63
N THR A 261 12.72 -18.16 15.06
CA THR A 261 12.26 -19.40 14.41
C THR A 261 13.28 -20.00 13.44
N LEU A 262 13.89 -19.16 12.59
CA LEU A 262 14.86 -19.53 11.56
C LEU A 262 16.30 -19.59 12.08
N GLY A 263 16.54 -19.11 13.30
CA GLY A 263 17.82 -19.15 13.99
C GLY A 263 17.77 -19.98 15.27
N GLU A 264 16.80 -20.88 15.42
CA GLU A 264 16.68 -21.73 16.59
C GLU A 264 17.77 -22.82 16.61
N ARG A 265 18.07 -23.39 17.78
CA ARG A 265 19.04 -24.50 17.89
C ARG A 265 18.66 -25.67 16.99
N ASP A 266 17.39 -26.07 17.03
CA ASP A 266 16.85 -27.20 16.27
C ASP A 266 16.14 -26.74 14.98
N ARG A 267 16.57 -25.61 14.40
CA ARG A 267 15.94 -24.90 13.27
C ARG A 267 15.72 -25.70 11.99
N ALA A 268 16.38 -26.86 11.82
CA ALA A 268 16.12 -27.75 10.68
C ALA A 268 14.62 -28.10 10.54
N GLN A 269 13.87 -28.16 11.66
CA GLN A 269 12.42 -28.37 11.66
C GLN A 269 11.63 -27.22 11.00
N ALA A 270 12.17 -26.00 10.98
CA ALA A 270 11.61 -24.85 10.27
C ALA A 270 12.16 -24.74 8.84
N LEU A 271 13.45 -25.01 8.64
CA LEU A 271 14.11 -24.85 7.34
C LEU A 271 13.68 -25.91 6.32
N ALA A 272 13.48 -27.16 6.75
CA ALA A 272 13.03 -28.23 5.85
C ALA A 272 11.68 -27.93 5.18
N PRO A 273 10.59 -27.56 5.92
CA PRO A 273 9.33 -27.22 5.27
C PRO A 273 9.39 -25.90 4.50
N LEU A 274 10.20 -24.92 4.93
CA LEU A 274 10.43 -23.69 4.16
C LEU A 274 11.02 -24.02 2.78
N ARG A 275 12.11 -24.78 2.76
CA ARG A 275 12.77 -25.21 1.52
C ARG A 275 11.80 -25.97 0.62
N ALA A 276 11.05 -26.91 1.19
CA ALA A 276 10.07 -27.71 0.45
C ALA A 276 8.96 -26.82 -0.17
N PHE A 277 8.49 -25.82 0.57
CA PHE A 277 7.49 -24.86 0.10
C PHE A 277 8.02 -24.04 -1.08
N VAL A 278 9.21 -23.45 -0.94
CA VAL A 278 9.86 -22.66 -1.98
C VAL A 278 10.07 -23.50 -3.24
N LEU A 279 10.71 -24.66 -3.14
CA LEU A 279 10.96 -25.52 -4.30
C LEU A 279 9.67 -25.90 -5.01
N ARG A 280 8.63 -26.27 -4.25
CA ARG A 280 7.34 -26.63 -4.83
C ARG A 280 6.71 -25.48 -5.62
N GLU A 281 6.74 -24.24 -5.11
CA GLU A 281 6.19 -23.11 -5.86
C GLU A 281 7.02 -22.77 -7.11
N PHE A 282 8.35 -22.95 -7.06
CA PHE A 282 9.18 -22.75 -8.26
C PHE A 282 9.08 -23.89 -9.28
N ASP A 283 8.87 -25.14 -8.84
CA ASP A 283 8.69 -26.31 -9.72
C ASP A 283 7.28 -26.35 -10.33
N ALA A 284 6.26 -26.03 -9.53
CA ALA A 284 4.86 -26.07 -9.89
C ALA A 284 4.10 -24.88 -9.28
N PRO A 285 4.25 -23.67 -9.86
CA PRO A 285 3.62 -22.46 -9.33
C PRO A 285 2.12 -22.63 -9.10
N SER A 286 1.65 -22.21 -7.93
CA SER A 286 0.22 -22.17 -7.65
C SER A 286 -0.50 -21.27 -8.67
N PRO A 287 -1.71 -21.65 -9.11
CA PRO A 287 -2.48 -20.80 -10.00
C PRO A 287 -2.77 -19.47 -9.31
N ARG A 288 -2.66 -18.37 -10.07
CA ARG A 288 -3.05 -17.05 -9.57
C ARG A 288 -4.53 -17.06 -9.20
N VAL A 289 -4.85 -16.48 -8.04
CA VAL A 289 -6.24 -16.30 -7.61
C VAL A 289 -6.87 -15.25 -8.52
N SER A 290 -7.86 -15.65 -9.31
CA SER A 290 -8.66 -14.72 -10.12
C SER A 290 -9.59 -13.93 -9.20
N LEU A 291 -9.51 -12.60 -9.31
CA LEU A 291 -10.28 -11.61 -8.57
C LEU A 291 -11.26 -10.85 -9.48
N ALA A 292 -11.42 -11.25 -10.73
CA ALA A 292 -12.35 -10.61 -11.66
C ALA A 292 -13.82 -10.59 -11.17
N ASP A 293 -14.24 -11.63 -10.44
CA ASP A 293 -15.57 -11.71 -9.84
C ASP A 293 -15.58 -11.34 -8.34
N ALA A 294 -14.55 -10.66 -7.82
CA ALA A 294 -14.46 -10.32 -6.40
C ALA A 294 -15.53 -9.30 -5.94
N ASP A 295 -16.21 -8.65 -6.89
CA ASP A 295 -17.42 -7.86 -6.66
C ASP A 295 -18.66 -8.71 -6.37
N ARG A 296 -18.65 -10.01 -6.71
CA ARG A 296 -19.78 -10.94 -6.58
C ARG A 296 -19.57 -12.02 -5.50
N ARG A 297 -18.33 -12.23 -5.06
CA ARG A 297 -17.96 -13.27 -4.08
C ARG A 297 -16.67 -12.92 -3.33
N GLY A 298 -16.49 -13.54 -2.17
CA GLY A 298 -15.28 -13.40 -1.35
C GLY A 298 -15.39 -12.31 -0.31
N ALA A 299 -14.32 -12.12 0.47
CA ALA A 299 -14.35 -11.33 1.69
C ALA A 299 -14.80 -9.87 1.49
N PHE A 300 -14.37 -9.22 0.40
CA PHE A 300 -14.71 -7.82 0.12
C PHE A 300 -16.16 -7.65 -0.34
N HIS A 301 -16.70 -8.60 -1.09
CA HIS A 301 -18.13 -8.66 -1.39
C HIS A 301 -18.95 -8.88 -0.11
N ASP A 302 -18.53 -9.80 0.76
CA ASP A 302 -19.26 -10.14 1.98
C ASP A 302 -19.25 -8.97 2.99
N GLU A 303 -18.12 -8.25 3.11
CA GLU A 303 -18.02 -7.01 3.89
C GLU A 303 -18.98 -5.94 3.36
N TYR A 304 -19.00 -5.72 2.05
CA TYR A 304 -19.90 -4.76 1.40
C TYR A 304 -21.38 -5.13 1.64
N ALA A 305 -21.75 -6.39 1.44
CA ALA A 305 -23.09 -6.89 1.69
C ALA A 305 -23.49 -6.76 3.18
N ALA A 306 -22.56 -6.96 4.10
CA ALA A 306 -22.80 -6.78 5.54
C ALA A 306 -23.03 -5.31 5.91
N LEU A 307 -22.26 -4.38 5.34
CA LEU A 307 -22.42 -2.93 5.55
C LEU A 307 -23.77 -2.41 5.02
N GLY A 308 -24.27 -2.97 3.92
CA GLY A 308 -25.59 -2.64 3.37
C GLY A 308 -26.78 -3.03 4.27
N ARG A 309 -26.62 -3.99 5.18
CA ARG A 309 -27.68 -4.40 6.13
C ARG A 309 -27.74 -3.43 7.30
N PRO A 310 -28.90 -3.09 7.87
CA PRO A 310 -28.97 -2.20 9.05
C PRO A 310 -28.26 -2.80 10.28
N PRO A 311 -27.84 -1.97 11.26
CA PRO A 311 -27.22 -2.48 12.49
C PRO A 311 -28.12 -3.47 13.22
N ALA A 312 -27.53 -4.59 13.64
CA ALA A 312 -28.28 -5.77 14.10
C ALA A 312 -29.07 -5.53 15.39
N ASN A 313 -28.57 -4.70 16.31
CA ASN A 313 -29.19 -4.48 17.63
C ASN A 313 -29.60 -3.02 17.87
N VAL A 314 -30.50 -2.82 18.83
CA VAL A 314 -31.08 -1.50 19.15
C VAL A 314 -30.03 -0.50 19.63
N PHE A 315 -29.02 -0.94 20.39
CA PHE A 315 -27.95 -0.07 20.88
C PHE A 315 -27.09 0.47 19.75
N ALA A 316 -26.75 -0.36 18.76
CA ALA A 316 -26.02 0.07 17.58
C ALA A 316 -26.85 1.04 16.73
N ARG A 317 -28.16 0.80 16.57
CA ARG A 317 -29.05 1.75 15.88
C ARG A 317 -29.11 3.10 16.59
N ALA A 318 -29.23 3.11 17.92
CA ALA A 318 -29.24 4.32 18.73
C ALA A 318 -27.90 5.07 18.65
N TYR A 319 -26.77 4.35 18.74
CA TYR A 319 -25.44 4.90 18.57
C TYR A 319 -25.31 5.65 17.24
N TRP A 320 -25.64 4.99 16.12
CA TRP A 320 -25.52 5.62 14.80
C TRP A 320 -26.52 6.77 14.58
N ALA A 321 -27.70 6.73 15.21
CA ALA A 321 -28.63 7.86 15.19
C ALA A 321 -28.07 9.08 15.94
N LEU A 322 -27.46 8.87 17.11
CA LEU A 322 -26.77 9.91 17.87
C LEU A 322 -25.56 10.45 17.10
N THR A 323 -24.77 9.60 16.45
CA THR A 323 -23.65 10.03 15.58
C THR A 323 -24.13 10.95 14.47
N ARG A 324 -25.21 10.60 13.75
CA ARG A 324 -25.78 11.45 12.70
C ARG A 324 -26.33 12.77 13.26
N ALA A 325 -26.97 12.75 14.42
CA ALA A 325 -27.43 13.97 15.09
C ALA A 325 -26.24 14.86 15.47
N GLY A 326 -25.15 14.28 15.97
CA GLY A 326 -23.90 14.96 16.27
C GLY A 326 -23.26 15.59 15.03
N LEU A 327 -23.25 14.90 13.89
CA LEU A 327 -22.77 15.46 12.62
C LEU A 327 -23.62 16.65 12.16
N LYS A 328 -24.95 16.57 12.26
CA LYS A 328 -25.84 17.70 11.94
C LYS A 328 -25.58 18.91 12.84
N ALA A 329 -25.41 18.68 14.15
CA ALA A 329 -25.04 19.74 15.09
C ALA A 329 -23.65 20.33 14.77
N GLY A 330 -22.68 19.48 14.44
CA GLY A 330 -21.34 19.89 14.00
C GLY A 330 -21.38 20.74 12.72
N GLY A 331 -22.24 20.38 11.76
CA GLY A 331 -22.46 21.15 10.53
C GLY A 331 -23.10 22.52 10.74
N ALA A 332 -23.68 22.82 11.90
CA ALA A 332 -24.11 24.19 12.22
C ALA A 332 -22.91 25.11 12.55
N LEU A 333 -21.76 24.53 12.88
CA LEU A 333 -20.57 25.24 13.35
C LEU A 333 -19.35 25.10 12.40
N SER A 334 -19.19 23.96 11.73
CA SER A 334 -18.09 23.66 10.79
C SER A 334 -18.56 23.76 9.35
N ASP A 335 -17.84 24.56 8.55
CA ASP A 335 -18.20 24.79 7.15
C ASP A 335 -17.93 23.54 6.29
N GLY A 336 -16.89 22.76 6.59
CA GLY A 336 -16.58 21.51 5.90
C GLY A 336 -17.65 20.44 6.13
N ILE A 337 -18.11 20.25 7.37
CA ILE A 337 -19.21 19.32 7.68
C ILE A 337 -20.52 19.80 7.05
N ALA A 338 -20.81 21.10 7.12
CA ALA A 338 -21.99 21.69 6.49
C ALA A 338 -22.03 21.43 4.98
N LEU A 339 -20.89 21.62 4.32
CA LEU A 339 -20.75 21.39 2.89
C LEU A 339 -21.00 19.93 2.52
N GLY A 340 -20.39 18.98 3.27
CA GLY A 340 -20.59 17.56 3.08
C GLY A 340 -22.05 17.12 3.29
N LEU A 341 -22.71 17.61 4.34
CA LEU A 341 -24.12 17.30 4.58
C LEU A 341 -25.03 17.83 3.45
N ARG A 342 -24.71 18.99 2.88
CA ARG A 342 -25.53 19.64 1.85
C ARG A 342 -25.35 19.02 0.46
N LEU A 343 -24.11 18.74 0.06
CA LEU A 343 -23.77 18.34 -1.32
C LEU A 343 -23.31 16.88 -1.44
N GLY A 344 -23.13 16.17 -0.32
CA GLY A 344 -22.50 14.86 -0.27
C GLY A 344 -21.01 14.96 0.08
N PHE A 345 -20.54 14.03 0.91
CA PHE A 345 -19.13 13.99 1.35
C PHE A 345 -18.17 13.58 0.23
N ASP A 346 -18.67 12.90 -0.80
CA ASP A 346 -17.92 12.48 -1.99
C ASP A 346 -18.04 13.47 -3.18
N SER A 347 -18.70 14.61 -2.99
CA SER A 347 -18.86 15.61 -4.05
C SER A 347 -17.57 16.35 -4.39
N GLY A 348 -17.44 16.82 -5.64
CA GLY A 348 -16.29 17.62 -6.08
C GLY A 348 -16.04 18.89 -5.24
N SER A 349 -17.11 19.49 -4.70
CA SER A 349 -17.01 20.65 -3.81
C SER A 349 -16.42 20.30 -2.44
N THR A 350 -16.82 19.17 -1.85
CA THR A 350 -16.25 18.69 -0.58
C THR A 350 -14.77 18.33 -0.77
N LEU A 351 -14.42 17.68 -1.88
CA LEU A 351 -13.03 17.35 -2.20
C LEU A 351 -12.16 18.60 -2.38
N ASP A 352 -12.64 19.63 -3.08
CA ASP A 352 -11.92 20.91 -3.19
C ASP A 352 -11.69 21.57 -1.81
N TYR A 353 -12.70 21.53 -0.93
CA TYR A 353 -12.56 22.01 0.45
C TYR A 353 -11.46 21.26 1.21
N VAL A 354 -11.46 19.92 1.12
CA VAL A 354 -10.46 19.05 1.74
C VAL A 354 -9.05 19.34 1.19
N TYR A 355 -8.91 19.56 -0.12
CA TYR A 355 -7.63 19.91 -0.73
C TYR A 355 -7.10 21.28 -0.29
N ARG A 356 -7.98 22.24 0.01
CA ARG A 356 -7.56 23.56 0.54
C ARG A 356 -7.00 23.48 1.95
N ASN A 357 -7.41 22.49 2.76
CA ASN A 357 -6.91 22.23 4.12
C ASN A 357 -6.94 23.46 5.07
N ARG A 358 -7.93 24.33 4.88
CA ARG A 358 -8.12 25.56 5.68
C ARG A 358 -9.38 25.41 6.51
N ALA A 359 -9.20 25.22 7.82
CA ALA A 359 -10.31 25.05 8.74
C ALA A 359 -11.15 26.33 8.84
N GLN A 360 -12.46 26.20 8.66
CA GLN A 360 -13.40 27.33 8.73
C GLN A 360 -14.65 26.95 9.52
N GLY A 361 -15.18 27.93 10.27
CA GLY A 361 -16.39 27.72 11.04
C GLY A 361 -16.74 28.91 11.93
N ARG A 362 -17.90 28.81 12.58
CA ARG A 362 -18.48 29.87 13.40
C ARG A 362 -17.96 29.81 14.85
N LEU A 363 -18.01 30.95 15.54
CA LEU A 363 -17.79 31.06 16.99
C LEU A 363 -16.43 30.57 17.52
N GLY A 364 -15.40 30.49 16.67
CA GLY A 364 -14.05 30.01 17.04
C GLY A 364 -13.96 28.49 17.26
N ILE A 365 -14.92 27.89 17.98
CA ILE A 365 -15.04 26.44 18.16
C ILE A 365 -15.34 25.71 16.84
N GLY A 366 -16.05 26.35 15.91
CA GLY A 366 -16.33 25.80 14.59
C GLY A 366 -15.07 25.48 13.81
N ALA A 367 -14.05 26.35 13.86
CA ALA A 367 -12.76 26.11 13.21
C ALA A 367 -12.00 24.94 13.85
N LEU A 368 -12.15 24.70 15.15
CA LEU A 368 -11.54 23.54 15.83
C LEU A 368 -12.25 22.22 15.45
N ILE A 369 -13.57 22.23 15.40
CA ILE A 369 -14.37 21.09 14.90
C ILE A 369 -13.98 20.79 13.45
N ASP A 370 -13.88 21.82 12.63
CA ASP A 370 -13.55 21.70 11.22
C ASP A 370 -12.10 21.22 10.99
N ARG A 371 -11.15 21.66 11.83
CA ARG A 371 -9.78 21.11 11.85
C ARG A 371 -9.80 19.61 12.17
N THR A 372 -10.58 19.20 13.17
CA THR A 372 -10.73 17.78 13.53
C THR A 372 -11.34 16.97 12.39
N TYR A 373 -12.33 17.54 11.70
CA TYR A 373 -12.89 16.97 10.47
C TYR A 373 -11.77 16.79 9.44
N LEU A 374 -11.09 17.87 9.02
CA LEU A 374 -10.02 17.84 8.01
C LEU A 374 -8.85 16.90 8.36
N ASP A 375 -8.53 16.74 9.64
CA ASP A 375 -7.45 15.87 10.12
C ASP A 375 -7.89 14.40 10.30
N SER A 376 -9.14 14.06 9.99
CA SER A 376 -9.59 12.67 10.02
C SER A 376 -8.85 11.80 8.97
N PRO A 377 -8.64 10.50 9.25
CA PRO A 377 -7.84 9.60 8.41
C PRO A 377 -8.20 9.64 6.92
N GLY A 378 -9.50 9.57 6.59
CA GLY A 378 -9.95 9.56 5.19
C GLY A 378 -9.53 10.83 4.43
N TRP A 379 -9.63 12.01 5.03
CA TRP A 379 -9.26 13.27 4.39
C TRP A 379 -7.76 13.50 4.32
N VAL A 380 -7.01 13.05 5.34
CA VAL A 380 -5.53 13.01 5.27
C VAL A 380 -5.10 12.13 4.10
N GLY A 381 -5.68 10.94 3.97
CA GLY A 381 -5.43 10.02 2.85
C GLY A 381 -5.76 10.64 1.49
N ILE A 382 -6.91 11.32 1.35
CA ILE A 382 -7.28 12.01 0.11
C ILE A 382 -6.27 13.11 -0.27
N ARG A 383 -5.77 13.88 0.70
CA ARG A 383 -4.72 14.88 0.42
C ARG A 383 -3.42 14.21 -0.02
N GLN A 384 -3.03 13.10 0.59
CA GLN A 384 -1.84 12.35 0.15
C GLN A 384 -2.02 11.72 -1.24
N ARG A 385 -3.21 11.22 -1.55
CA ARG A 385 -3.56 10.77 -2.91
C ARG A 385 -3.32 11.87 -3.95
N LYS A 386 -3.66 13.13 -3.65
CA LYS A 386 -3.37 14.26 -4.55
C LYS A 386 -1.87 14.42 -4.80
N VAL A 387 -1.04 14.35 -3.76
CA VAL A 387 0.42 14.45 -3.88
C VAL A 387 0.95 13.33 -4.77
N HIS A 388 0.53 12.08 -4.52
CA HIS A 388 0.93 10.93 -5.31
C HIS A 388 0.46 10.99 -6.77
N LEU A 389 -0.73 11.55 -7.04
CA LEU A 389 -1.19 11.84 -8.39
C LEU A 389 -0.27 12.83 -9.09
N GLN A 390 0.12 13.92 -8.43
CA GLN A 390 1.05 14.90 -9.00
C GLN A 390 2.40 14.29 -9.33
N GLU A 391 2.93 13.41 -8.46
CA GLU A 391 4.17 12.66 -8.71
C GLU A 391 4.07 11.76 -9.95
N LEU A 392 3.04 10.90 -10.01
CA LEU A 392 2.94 9.89 -11.08
C LEU A 392 2.47 10.47 -12.41
N ILE A 393 1.68 11.54 -12.42
CA ILE A 393 1.39 12.33 -13.63
C ILE A 393 2.70 12.95 -14.16
N GLY A 394 3.50 13.56 -13.27
CA GLY A 394 4.81 14.10 -13.66
C GLY A 394 5.74 13.04 -14.23
N ALA A 395 5.80 11.86 -13.60
CA ALA A 395 6.60 10.73 -14.08
C ALA A 395 6.14 10.23 -15.46
N ALA A 396 4.83 10.17 -15.71
CA ALA A 396 4.29 9.80 -17.01
C ALA A 396 4.62 10.84 -18.10
N ILE A 397 4.48 12.13 -17.79
CA ILE A 397 4.86 13.23 -18.70
C ILE A 397 6.35 13.15 -19.05
N GLY A 398 7.22 12.96 -18.04
CA GLY A 398 8.66 12.82 -18.26
C GLY A 398 9.01 11.63 -19.16
N ARG A 399 8.34 10.48 -18.99
CA ARG A 399 8.51 9.29 -19.85
C ARG A 399 8.05 9.54 -21.29
N LEU A 400 6.89 10.17 -21.49
CA LEU A 400 6.39 10.51 -22.82
C LEU A 400 7.39 11.41 -23.57
N ARG A 401 7.87 12.46 -22.90
CA ARG A 401 8.88 13.38 -23.44
C ARG A 401 10.21 12.69 -23.73
N GLY A 402 10.67 11.84 -22.82
CA GLY A 402 11.89 11.05 -22.98
C GLY A 402 11.87 10.11 -24.20
N HIS A 403 10.68 9.77 -24.71
CA HIS A 403 10.49 8.97 -25.92
C HIS A 403 10.04 9.80 -27.14
N GLY A 404 10.00 11.14 -27.03
CA GLY A 404 9.55 12.02 -28.11
C GLY A 404 8.06 11.90 -28.45
N ALA A 405 7.25 11.35 -27.55
CA ALA A 405 5.80 11.25 -27.73
C ALA A 405 5.10 12.56 -27.30
N PRO A 406 4.01 12.95 -27.98
CA PRO A 406 3.21 14.10 -27.55
C PRO A 406 2.58 13.83 -26.18
N VAL A 407 2.44 14.87 -25.36
CA VAL A 407 1.80 14.86 -24.05
C VAL A 407 0.34 15.34 -24.21
N ARG A 408 -0.55 14.40 -24.52
CA ARG A 408 -1.99 14.62 -24.66
C ARG A 408 -2.71 13.94 -23.51
N ILE A 409 -3.24 14.73 -22.60
CA ILE A 409 -3.76 14.28 -21.31
C ILE A 409 -5.28 14.22 -21.37
N VAL A 410 -5.88 13.12 -20.93
CA VAL A 410 -7.32 13.05 -20.62
C VAL A 410 -7.53 12.69 -19.16
N ASP A 411 -8.44 13.40 -18.49
CA ASP A 411 -9.03 12.98 -17.22
C ASP A 411 -10.52 12.74 -17.44
N ILE A 412 -10.98 11.50 -17.23
CA ILE A 412 -12.34 11.09 -17.55
C ILE A 412 -13.35 11.36 -16.43
N ALA A 413 -12.88 11.75 -15.25
CA ALA A 413 -13.72 12.03 -14.08
C ALA A 413 -13.09 13.12 -13.21
N ALA A 414 -12.94 14.30 -13.81
CA ALA A 414 -12.08 15.36 -13.28
C ALA A 414 -12.67 16.11 -12.08
N GLY A 415 -13.98 16.02 -11.81
CA GLY A 415 -14.63 16.93 -10.88
C GLY A 415 -14.44 18.38 -11.34
N HIS A 416 -13.79 19.23 -10.53
CA HIS A 416 -13.41 20.59 -10.96
C HIS A 416 -12.06 20.65 -11.71
N GLY A 417 -11.32 19.54 -11.85
CA GLY A 417 -10.06 19.46 -12.58
C GLY A 417 -8.83 20.04 -11.88
N ARG A 418 -8.99 20.68 -10.70
CA ARG A 418 -7.90 21.39 -10.01
C ARG A 418 -6.63 20.57 -9.81
N TYR A 419 -6.76 19.31 -9.39
CA TYR A 419 -5.60 18.48 -9.06
C TYR A 419 -4.75 18.14 -10.30
N VAL A 420 -5.39 17.91 -11.45
CA VAL A 420 -4.71 17.68 -12.74
C VAL A 420 -4.01 18.96 -13.20
N LEU A 421 -4.71 20.09 -13.16
CA LEU A 421 -4.13 21.37 -13.56
C LEU A 421 -2.95 21.78 -12.66
N ASP A 422 -3.02 21.49 -11.36
CA ASP A 422 -1.90 21.69 -10.41
C ASP A 422 -0.72 20.75 -10.73
N ALA A 423 -0.98 19.47 -11.03
CA ALA A 423 0.04 18.50 -11.43
C ALA A 423 0.76 18.94 -12.71
N ILE A 424 0.00 19.39 -13.70
CA ILE A 424 0.51 19.84 -15.00
C ILE A 424 1.36 21.10 -14.85
N ALA A 425 0.89 22.10 -14.10
CA ALA A 425 1.66 23.32 -13.83
C ALA A 425 3.00 22.96 -13.16
N SER A 426 2.96 22.07 -12.17
CA SER A 426 4.17 21.64 -11.46
C SER A 426 5.14 20.86 -12.35
N ALA A 427 4.63 20.05 -13.31
CA ALA A 427 5.46 19.35 -14.28
C ALA A 427 6.06 20.30 -15.33
N ALA A 428 5.28 21.29 -15.78
CA ALA A 428 5.75 22.29 -16.73
C ALA A 428 6.85 23.19 -16.14
N GLU A 429 6.75 23.56 -14.87
CA GLU A 429 7.79 24.31 -14.14
C GLU A 429 9.11 23.52 -14.05
N ARG A 430 9.04 22.20 -13.83
CA ARG A 430 10.23 21.36 -13.72
C ARG A 430 10.90 21.09 -15.07
N ASP A 431 10.11 20.81 -16.09
CA ASP A 431 10.61 20.33 -17.38
C ASP A 431 10.74 21.43 -18.45
N GLY A 432 10.22 22.64 -18.17
CA GLY A 432 10.29 23.79 -19.08
C GLY A 432 9.35 23.73 -20.28
N ALA A 433 8.38 22.81 -20.31
CA ALA A 433 7.42 22.67 -21.42
C ALA A 433 5.99 22.41 -20.92
N ALA A 434 5.00 22.98 -21.62
CA ALA A 434 3.59 22.66 -21.40
C ALA A 434 3.20 21.33 -22.08
N PRO A 435 2.08 20.69 -21.68
CA PRO A 435 1.46 19.64 -22.48
C PRO A 435 0.96 20.15 -23.84
N ASP A 436 0.78 19.23 -24.78
CA ASP A 436 0.24 19.54 -26.12
C ASP A 436 -1.28 19.70 -26.10
N ASP A 437 -1.99 18.90 -25.31
CA ASP A 437 -3.45 18.94 -25.18
C ASP A 437 -3.91 18.42 -23.81
N ILE A 438 -4.95 19.02 -23.25
CA ILE A 438 -5.58 18.63 -21.98
C ILE A 438 -7.09 18.57 -22.17
N THR A 439 -7.64 17.37 -21.97
CA THR A 439 -9.08 17.12 -22.02
C THR A 439 -9.57 16.72 -20.64
N LEU A 440 -10.41 17.54 -20.01
CA LEU A 440 -11.07 17.21 -18.74
C LEU A 440 -12.53 16.86 -19.01
N ARG A 441 -13.02 15.78 -18.39
CA ARG A 441 -14.41 15.33 -18.52
C ARG A 441 -15.06 15.11 -17.17
N ASP A 442 -16.35 15.40 -17.11
CA ASP A 442 -17.22 15.06 -15.98
C ASP A 442 -18.67 14.92 -16.48
N TYR A 443 -19.47 14.06 -15.83
CA TYR A 443 -20.86 13.85 -16.24
C TYR A 443 -21.78 15.02 -15.80
N SER A 444 -21.37 15.75 -14.76
CA SER A 444 -22.11 16.80 -14.07
C SER A 444 -21.90 18.17 -14.72
N PRO A 445 -22.95 18.82 -15.27
CA PRO A 445 -22.80 20.15 -15.87
C PRO A 445 -22.21 21.23 -14.94
N PRO A 446 -22.58 21.30 -13.63
CA PRO A 446 -21.92 22.22 -12.69
C PRO A 446 -20.41 22.02 -12.55
N ASN A 447 -19.93 20.77 -12.58
CA ASN A 447 -18.50 20.47 -12.48
C ASN A 447 -17.76 20.96 -13.73
N VAL A 448 -18.34 20.71 -14.91
CA VAL A 448 -17.80 21.16 -16.20
C VAL A 448 -17.69 22.68 -16.24
N GLU A 449 -18.73 23.40 -15.80
CA GLU A 449 -18.72 24.86 -15.79
C GLU A 449 -17.66 25.43 -14.84
N ALA A 450 -17.58 24.91 -13.61
CA ALA A 450 -16.55 25.30 -12.66
C ALA A 450 -15.13 25.02 -13.19
N GLY A 451 -14.95 23.90 -13.91
CA GLY A 451 -13.70 23.55 -14.56
C GLY A 451 -13.31 24.49 -15.69
N ARG A 452 -14.26 24.92 -16.53
CA ARG A 452 -14.01 25.94 -17.59
C ARG A 452 -13.58 27.27 -17.01
N VAL A 453 -14.25 27.72 -15.95
CA VAL A 453 -13.86 28.92 -15.21
C VAL A 453 -12.43 28.79 -14.68
N LEU A 454 -12.07 27.62 -14.13
CA LEU A 454 -10.71 27.39 -13.62
C LEU A 454 -9.65 27.38 -14.73
N ILE A 455 -9.96 26.82 -15.91
CA ILE A 455 -9.08 26.85 -17.08
C ILE A 455 -8.83 28.30 -17.50
N ALA A 456 -9.90 29.11 -17.61
CA ALA A 456 -9.81 30.51 -18.00
C ALA A 456 -9.02 31.36 -16.99
N GLN A 457 -9.23 31.14 -15.70
CA GLN A 457 -8.47 31.81 -14.64
C GLN A 457 -6.97 31.51 -14.68
N ARG A 458 -6.57 30.40 -15.31
CA ARG A 458 -5.16 30.00 -15.46
C ARG A 458 -4.59 30.33 -16.84
N GLY A 459 -5.37 30.90 -17.75
CA GLY A 459 -4.94 31.18 -19.12
C GLY A 459 -4.61 29.92 -19.93
N LEU A 460 -5.26 28.80 -19.61
CA LEU A 460 -4.98 27.49 -20.23
C LEU A 460 -5.92 27.16 -21.40
N GLU A 461 -6.83 28.06 -21.79
CA GLU A 461 -7.77 27.86 -22.89
C GLU A 461 -7.13 27.39 -24.22
N PRO A 462 -5.90 27.81 -24.59
CA PRO A 462 -5.30 27.36 -25.86
C PRO A 462 -4.98 25.86 -25.91
N ILE A 463 -4.83 25.21 -24.75
CA ILE A 463 -4.39 23.80 -24.66
C ILE A 463 -5.32 22.94 -23.82
N ALA A 464 -6.29 23.51 -23.11
CA ALA A 464 -7.16 22.79 -22.19
C ALA A 464 -8.64 23.04 -22.49
N ARG A 465 -9.42 21.95 -22.50
CA ARG A 465 -10.87 21.99 -22.62
C ARG A 465 -11.55 21.14 -21.56
N PHE A 466 -12.77 21.54 -21.21
CA PHE A 466 -13.63 20.80 -20.30
C PHE A 466 -14.95 20.46 -20.98
N GLU A 467 -15.21 19.16 -21.08
CA GLU A 467 -16.36 18.59 -21.79
C GLU A 467 -17.24 17.75 -20.86
N ARG A 468 -18.51 17.60 -21.24
CA ARG A 468 -19.39 16.67 -20.56
C ARG A 468 -19.13 15.26 -21.07
N GLY A 469 -19.01 14.29 -20.17
CA GLY A 469 -18.76 12.90 -20.57
C GLY A 469 -19.12 11.89 -19.48
N ASP A 470 -19.57 10.71 -19.89
CA ASP A 470 -19.71 9.57 -19.00
C ASP A 470 -18.42 8.73 -19.04
N ALA A 471 -17.80 8.55 -17.88
CA ALA A 471 -16.58 7.78 -17.70
C ALA A 471 -16.77 6.25 -17.89
N PHE A 472 -18.01 5.78 -18.00
CA PHE A 472 -18.36 4.38 -18.22
C PHE A 472 -18.93 4.10 -19.62
N ASP A 473 -19.09 5.13 -20.45
CA ASP A 473 -19.43 4.99 -21.86
C ASP A 473 -18.18 4.60 -22.66
N GLU A 474 -18.05 3.30 -22.89
CA GLU A 474 -16.92 2.71 -23.61
C GLU A 474 -16.74 3.29 -25.01
N ALA A 475 -17.83 3.51 -25.76
CA ALA A 475 -17.76 4.03 -27.12
C ALA A 475 -17.30 5.49 -27.12
N SER A 476 -17.84 6.31 -26.21
CA SER A 476 -17.43 7.70 -26.05
C SER A 476 -15.97 7.84 -25.63
N LEU A 477 -15.44 6.91 -24.83
CA LEU A 477 -14.03 6.88 -24.46
C LEU A 477 -13.14 6.44 -25.63
N ALA A 478 -13.54 5.40 -26.37
CA ALA A 478 -12.75 4.85 -27.47
C ALA A 478 -12.55 5.85 -28.63
N THR A 479 -13.45 6.81 -28.79
CA THR A 479 -13.41 7.83 -29.86
C THR A 479 -12.90 9.20 -29.40
N LEU A 480 -12.14 9.27 -28.29
CA LEU A 480 -11.55 10.51 -27.80
C LEU A 480 -10.56 11.10 -28.81
N GLU A 481 -10.76 12.37 -29.18
CA GLU A 481 -9.85 13.14 -30.04
C GLU A 481 -9.47 14.49 -29.37
N PRO A 482 -8.17 14.89 -29.41
CA PRO A 482 -7.07 14.13 -29.97
C PRO A 482 -6.77 12.89 -29.11
N ARG A 483 -6.34 11.80 -29.75
CA ARG A 483 -6.05 10.55 -29.03
C ARG A 483 -5.11 10.79 -27.83
N PRO A 484 -5.52 10.45 -26.59
CA PRO A 484 -4.70 10.70 -25.41
C PRO A 484 -3.47 9.79 -25.38
N THR A 485 -2.34 10.31 -24.91
CA THR A 485 -1.14 9.53 -24.60
C THR A 485 -0.97 9.32 -23.09
N LEU A 486 -1.69 10.09 -22.27
CA LEU A 486 -1.83 9.91 -20.83
C LEU A 486 -3.31 10.00 -20.44
N ALA A 487 -3.87 8.90 -19.93
CA ALA A 487 -5.19 8.87 -19.31
C ALA A 487 -5.09 8.92 -17.78
N ILE A 488 -6.02 9.62 -17.14
CA ILE A 488 -6.10 9.77 -15.68
C ILE A 488 -7.49 9.33 -15.24
N VAL A 489 -7.53 8.49 -14.20
CA VAL A 489 -8.75 8.09 -13.49
C VAL A 489 -8.51 8.22 -11.99
N SER A 490 -9.07 9.25 -11.35
CA SER A 490 -8.87 9.49 -9.93
C SER A 490 -10.18 9.63 -9.18
N GLY A 491 -10.37 8.84 -8.13
CA GLY A 491 -11.52 8.93 -7.23
C GLY A 491 -12.84 8.49 -7.87
N LEU A 492 -12.78 7.79 -9.00
CA LEU A 492 -13.95 7.27 -9.71
C LEU A 492 -14.20 5.81 -9.38
N TYR A 493 -13.23 4.93 -9.65
CA TYR A 493 -13.40 3.47 -9.51
C TYR A 493 -13.66 3.02 -8.07
N GLU A 494 -13.25 3.82 -7.09
CA GLU A 494 -13.51 3.58 -5.66
C GLU A 494 -14.97 3.84 -5.27
N LEU A 495 -15.74 4.57 -6.09
CA LEU A 495 -17.15 4.89 -5.83
C LEU A 495 -18.12 3.79 -6.31
N PHE A 496 -17.63 2.83 -7.08
CA PHE A 496 -18.46 1.78 -7.69
C PHE A 496 -17.98 0.39 -7.28
N GLY A 497 -18.90 -0.37 -6.69
CA GLY A 497 -18.61 -1.73 -6.26
C GLY A 497 -18.49 -2.73 -7.41
N GLU A 498 -19.22 -2.53 -8.50
CA GLU A 498 -19.26 -3.48 -9.61
C GLU A 498 -18.02 -3.40 -10.50
N ASN A 499 -17.44 -4.55 -10.85
CA ASN A 499 -16.28 -4.61 -11.72
C ASN A 499 -16.64 -4.33 -13.18
N ALA A 500 -17.84 -4.70 -13.61
CA ALA A 500 -18.30 -4.51 -15.00
C ALA A 500 -18.25 -3.04 -15.45
N LEU A 501 -18.57 -2.08 -14.57
CA LEU A 501 -18.46 -0.65 -14.87
C LEU A 501 -17.00 -0.26 -15.17
N ILE A 502 -16.09 -0.68 -14.29
CA ILE A 502 -14.67 -0.35 -14.37
C ILE A 502 -14.04 -1.00 -15.60
N GLU A 503 -14.40 -2.24 -15.91
CA GLU A 503 -13.94 -2.94 -17.11
C GLU A 503 -14.34 -2.21 -18.39
N ARG A 504 -15.59 -1.70 -18.51
CA ARG A 504 -16.02 -0.89 -19.66
C ARG A 504 -15.20 0.39 -19.81
N SER A 505 -15.00 1.10 -18.69
CA SER A 505 -14.19 2.31 -18.65
C SER A 505 -12.75 2.06 -19.09
N LEU A 506 -12.11 1.04 -18.52
CA LEU A 506 -10.74 0.64 -18.86
C LEU A 506 -10.63 0.16 -20.32
N ARG A 507 -11.62 -0.56 -20.85
CA ARG A 507 -11.62 -1.02 -22.25
C ARG A 507 -11.74 0.15 -23.23
N GLY A 508 -12.56 1.15 -22.93
CA GLY A 508 -12.65 2.37 -23.72
C GLY A 508 -11.32 3.15 -23.71
N LEU A 509 -10.71 3.31 -22.54
CA LEU A 509 -9.38 3.93 -22.43
C LEU A 509 -8.30 3.13 -23.16
N ALA A 510 -8.32 1.81 -23.12
CA ALA A 510 -7.35 0.96 -23.81
C ALA A 510 -7.42 1.08 -25.34
N GLN A 511 -8.59 1.44 -25.88
CA GLN A 511 -8.78 1.72 -27.31
C GLN A 511 -8.31 3.12 -27.70
N ALA A 512 -8.47 4.09 -26.79
CA ALA A 512 -8.08 5.48 -27.03
C ALA A 512 -6.58 5.74 -26.83
N VAL A 513 -5.99 5.13 -25.80
CA VAL A 513 -4.57 5.29 -25.45
C VAL A 513 -3.73 4.36 -26.34
N PRO A 514 -2.79 4.88 -27.15
CA PRO A 514 -1.96 4.04 -28.00
C PRO A 514 -0.97 3.22 -27.17
N PRO A 515 -0.46 2.09 -27.72
CA PRO A 515 0.67 1.37 -27.13
C PRO A 515 1.84 2.30 -26.81
N GLY A 516 2.46 2.11 -25.65
CA GLY A 516 3.48 3.00 -25.11
C GLY A 516 2.92 4.20 -24.33
N GLY A 517 1.64 4.55 -24.49
CA GLY A 517 0.94 5.52 -23.67
C GLY A 517 0.68 5.03 -22.24
N TYR A 518 0.20 5.92 -21.38
CA TYR A 518 0.11 5.69 -19.94
C TYR A 518 -1.28 5.89 -19.37
N LEU A 519 -1.54 5.18 -18.27
CA LEU A 519 -2.73 5.30 -17.43
C LEU A 519 -2.28 5.57 -15.99
N VAL A 520 -2.75 6.67 -15.40
CA VAL A 520 -2.67 6.92 -13.96
C VAL A 520 -4.04 6.63 -13.36
N TYR A 521 -4.10 5.72 -12.40
CA TYR A 521 -5.35 5.32 -11.76
C TYR A 521 -5.22 5.26 -10.24
N THR A 522 -6.34 5.45 -9.53
CA THR A 522 -6.39 5.35 -8.06
C THR A 522 -7.16 4.13 -7.60
N GLY A 523 -6.80 3.64 -6.41
CA GLY A 523 -7.49 2.57 -5.70
C GLY A 523 -7.70 2.92 -4.23
N GLN A 524 -8.60 2.20 -3.57
CA GLN A 524 -8.81 2.27 -2.13
C GLN A 524 -8.84 0.84 -1.54
N PRO A 525 -7.68 0.18 -1.35
CA PRO A 525 -7.63 -1.18 -0.85
C PRO A 525 -8.13 -1.31 0.58
N TRP A 526 -7.97 -0.28 1.40
CA TRP A 526 -8.36 -0.30 2.81
C TRP A 526 -8.98 1.03 3.27
N HIS A 527 -9.80 1.00 4.33
CA HIS A 527 -10.25 2.23 5.00
C HIS A 527 -10.63 1.94 6.46
N PRO A 528 -10.11 2.70 7.46
CA PRO A 528 -10.36 2.42 8.89
C PRO A 528 -11.78 2.77 9.36
N GLN A 529 -12.58 3.39 8.50
CA GLN A 529 -13.83 4.08 8.88
C GLN A 529 -14.99 3.69 7.94
N LEU A 530 -14.90 2.55 7.26
CA LEU A 530 -15.97 2.08 6.35
C LEU A 530 -17.34 2.05 7.01
N GLU A 531 -17.43 1.54 8.23
CA GLU A 531 -18.71 1.49 8.94
C GLU A 531 -19.22 2.90 9.26
N PHE A 532 -18.34 3.81 9.69
CA PHE A 532 -18.72 5.20 9.91
C PHE A 532 -19.23 5.86 8.62
N ILE A 533 -18.54 5.65 7.49
CA ILE A 533 -18.97 6.14 6.18
C ILE A 533 -20.35 5.58 5.81
N ALA A 534 -20.52 4.27 5.88
CA ALA A 534 -21.77 3.57 5.54
C ALA A 534 -22.96 3.97 6.42
N ARG A 535 -22.72 4.31 7.69
CA ARG A 535 -23.79 4.52 8.68
C ARG A 535 -24.08 6.00 8.97
N ALA A 536 -23.12 6.89 8.72
CA ALA A 536 -23.20 8.28 9.16
C ALA A 536 -23.09 9.32 8.03
N LEU A 537 -22.47 8.97 6.89
CA LEU A 537 -22.25 9.92 5.80
C LEU A 537 -23.24 9.69 4.63
N ASN A 538 -23.71 10.79 4.05
CA ASN A 538 -24.49 10.81 2.82
C ASN A 538 -23.57 11.00 1.59
N ASN A 539 -24.06 10.59 0.42
CA ASN A 539 -23.38 10.78 -0.87
C ASN A 539 -24.05 11.86 -1.72
N HIS A 540 -23.37 12.26 -2.80
CA HIS A 540 -23.85 13.25 -3.77
C HIS A 540 -25.07 12.77 -4.57
N ARG A 541 -25.39 11.47 -4.54
CA ARG A 541 -26.55 10.87 -5.22
C ARG A 541 -27.85 11.03 -4.42
N GLY A 542 -27.78 11.64 -3.23
CA GLY A 542 -28.95 11.83 -2.37
C GLY A 542 -29.38 10.56 -1.63
N GLU A 543 -28.54 9.52 -1.62
CA GLU A 543 -28.81 8.30 -0.85
C GLU A 543 -28.57 8.56 0.65
N ALA A 544 -29.42 7.96 1.48
CA ALA A 544 -29.36 8.12 2.93
C ALA A 544 -28.11 7.49 3.57
N THR A 545 -27.41 6.60 2.85
CA THR A 545 -26.23 5.85 3.33
C THR A 545 -25.22 5.67 2.20
N TRP A 546 -23.97 6.08 2.41
CA TRP A 546 -22.88 5.88 1.46
C TRP A 546 -22.15 4.56 1.74
N VAL A 547 -22.57 3.46 1.11
CA VAL A 547 -21.90 2.16 1.27
C VAL A 547 -20.84 1.99 0.18
N MET A 548 -19.60 1.73 0.57
CA MET A 548 -18.47 1.54 -0.35
C MET A 548 -17.99 0.09 -0.32
N ARG A 549 -17.72 -0.49 -1.49
CA ARG A 549 -16.98 -1.75 -1.58
C ARG A 549 -15.51 -1.43 -1.75
N ARG A 550 -14.68 -1.94 -0.85
CA ARG A 550 -13.22 -1.90 -1.04
C ARG A 550 -12.80 -2.86 -2.14
N ARG A 551 -11.81 -2.43 -2.91
CA ARG A 551 -11.19 -3.22 -3.98
C ARG A 551 -9.72 -3.38 -3.65
N SER A 552 -9.30 -4.62 -3.39
CA SER A 552 -7.89 -4.91 -3.09
C SER A 552 -6.98 -4.45 -4.23
N GLN A 553 -5.70 -4.18 -3.94
CA GLN A 553 -4.77 -3.77 -4.99
C GLN A 553 -4.61 -4.87 -6.06
N ALA A 554 -4.59 -6.15 -5.65
CA ALA A 554 -4.53 -7.28 -6.56
C ALA A 554 -5.73 -7.34 -7.52
N GLU A 555 -6.94 -7.03 -7.02
CA GLU A 555 -8.14 -6.98 -7.86
C GLU A 555 -8.05 -5.85 -8.88
N MET A 556 -7.63 -4.65 -8.46
CA MET A 556 -7.47 -3.51 -9.37
C MET A 556 -6.39 -3.79 -10.43
N ASP A 557 -5.27 -4.39 -10.04
CA ASP A 557 -4.19 -4.76 -10.95
C ASP A 557 -4.64 -5.78 -12.00
N GLU A 558 -5.48 -6.75 -11.63
CA GLU A 558 -6.04 -7.71 -12.59
C GLU A 558 -6.96 -7.02 -13.60
N LEU A 559 -7.85 -6.12 -13.16
CA LEU A 559 -8.75 -5.38 -14.06
C LEU A 559 -7.95 -4.52 -15.06
N VAL A 560 -6.91 -3.84 -14.59
CA VAL A 560 -6.01 -3.03 -15.43
C VAL A 560 -5.22 -3.90 -16.41
N ALA A 561 -4.68 -5.04 -15.95
CA ALA A 561 -3.98 -5.99 -16.80
C ALA A 561 -4.87 -6.58 -17.91
N ARG A 562 -6.11 -6.95 -17.57
CA ARG A 562 -7.10 -7.48 -18.54
C ARG A 562 -7.47 -6.46 -19.61
N ALA A 563 -7.44 -5.17 -19.28
CA ALA A 563 -7.65 -4.10 -20.25
C ALA A 563 -6.42 -3.83 -21.13
N GLY A 564 -5.30 -4.54 -20.93
CA GLY A 564 -4.08 -4.40 -21.74
C GLY A 564 -3.12 -3.32 -21.24
N PHE A 565 -3.13 -3.04 -19.93
CA PHE A 565 -2.17 -2.14 -19.29
C PHE A 565 -1.26 -2.92 -18.33
N ARG A 566 0.04 -2.63 -18.36
CA ARG A 566 1.03 -3.21 -17.44
C ARG A 566 1.39 -2.19 -16.37
N LYS A 567 1.14 -2.51 -15.09
CA LYS A 567 1.54 -1.66 -13.95
C LYS A 567 3.08 -1.49 -13.94
N LEU A 568 3.52 -0.25 -13.81
CA LEU A 568 4.94 0.13 -13.78
C LEU A 568 5.37 0.60 -12.40
N ASP A 569 4.52 1.39 -11.71
CA ASP A 569 4.86 2.03 -10.44
C ASP A 569 3.59 2.26 -9.61
N GLN A 570 3.76 2.41 -8.30
CA GLN A 570 2.68 2.66 -7.35
C GLN A 570 3.15 3.52 -6.15
N ARG A 571 2.25 4.37 -5.65
CA ARG A 571 2.34 5.05 -4.37
C ARG A 571 1.17 4.63 -3.48
N ILE A 572 1.39 4.62 -2.18
CA ILE A 572 0.36 4.37 -1.18
C ILE A 572 0.55 5.34 -0.02
N ASP A 573 -0.53 5.86 0.57
CA ASP A 573 -0.41 6.70 1.76
C ASP A 573 -0.01 5.88 3.00
N GLU A 574 0.47 6.56 4.03
CA GLU A 574 1.04 5.91 5.22
C GLU A 574 0.04 5.02 5.98
N MET A 575 -1.26 5.30 5.88
CA MET A 575 -2.30 4.50 6.51
C MET A 575 -2.76 3.33 5.63
N GLY A 576 -2.31 3.27 4.37
CA GLY A 576 -2.69 2.25 3.41
C GLY A 576 -4.10 2.43 2.84
N ILE A 577 -4.67 3.64 2.87
CA ILE A 577 -6.06 3.90 2.47
C ILE A 577 -6.18 3.97 0.96
N PHE A 578 -5.36 4.79 0.29
CA PHE A 578 -5.39 5.07 -1.13
C PHE A 578 -4.09 4.69 -1.81
N THR A 579 -4.23 4.08 -2.97
CA THR A 579 -3.13 3.85 -3.91
C THR A 579 -3.26 4.75 -5.12
N VAL A 580 -2.13 5.12 -5.70
CA VAL A 580 -2.05 5.73 -7.03
C VAL A 580 -1.06 4.91 -7.82
N SER A 581 -1.46 4.44 -8.99
CA SER A 581 -0.67 3.55 -9.82
C SER A 581 -0.46 4.14 -11.20
N LEU A 582 0.72 3.89 -11.77
CA LEU A 582 1.07 4.20 -13.15
C LEU A 582 1.15 2.89 -13.92
N ALA A 583 0.41 2.78 -15.01
CA ALA A 583 0.48 1.65 -15.94
C ALA A 583 0.74 2.13 -17.36
N GLN A 584 1.34 1.25 -18.17
CA GLN A 584 1.63 1.49 -19.58
C GLN A 584 0.76 0.61 -20.45
N ARG A 585 0.18 1.18 -21.51
CA ARG A 585 -0.51 0.43 -22.54
C ARG A 585 0.50 -0.44 -23.28
N VAL A 586 0.27 -1.75 -23.29
CA VAL A 586 1.08 -2.74 -24.01
C VAL A 586 0.32 -3.27 -25.22
N ASP A 587 0.99 -3.71 -26.27
CA ASP A 587 0.29 -4.37 -27.38
C ASP A 587 -0.48 -5.59 -26.87
N ALA A 588 -1.61 -5.90 -27.51
CA ALA A 588 -2.28 -7.18 -27.26
C ALA A 588 -1.35 -8.29 -27.79
N SER A 589 -0.65 -8.95 -26.86
CA SER A 589 0.23 -10.09 -27.13
C SER A 589 -0.55 -11.31 -27.61
#